data_AF-A0A3P6RLE0-F1
#
_entry.id   AF-A0A3P6RLE0-F1
#
_cell.length_a   1.000
_cell.length_b   1.000
_cell.length_c   1.000
_cell.angle_alpha   90.00
_cell.angle_beta   90.00
_cell.angle_gamma   90.00
#
_symmetry.space_group_name_H-M   'P 1'
#
loop_
_entity.id
_entity.type
_entity.pdbx_description
1 polymer ?
#
loop_
_entity_poly.entity_id
_entity_poly.type
_entity_poly.pdbx_seq_one_letter_code
_entity_poly.pdbx_strand_id
1 'polypeptide(L)'
;NVEFRNQAAAQTDCLLQYKESANYVSFVDLDDVLIPRLAGNYLDEFAHLFNSMPNVAYIHYAKENVRLKTAKNPGSFSLKQMLGTIQFERVSETGKLVADPRYVNATWIHFPLAIMNGMERYVVPNNVNAITHLKHMILDVQSSRLTDLLTVPTYNPSSDEIKTDAPLLTKLDIEELQNDFESKIIFFKVVKPHVSRMARLPEVARVFPKLPKRFSYLEAISRCYEDTYYKFHYSGRVNEIKCPGPDRCVVGFYFF
;
A
#
# COMPACT_ATOMS: atom_id res chain seq x y z
N ASN A 1 -19.57 -20.25 -1.45
CA ASN A 1 -18.70 -19.17 -1.92
C ASN A 1 -18.23 -18.36 -0.73
N VAL A 2 -17.04 -18.67 -0.22
CA VAL A 2 -16.36 -17.85 0.79
C VAL A 2 -15.33 -17.05 0.01
N GLU A 3 -15.74 -15.92 -0.57
CA GLU A 3 -14.78 -15.01 -1.20
C GLU A 3 -13.79 -14.52 -0.12
N PHE A 4 -12.52 -14.30 -0.46
CA PHE A 4 -11.38 -13.95 0.40
C PHE A 4 -11.72 -13.23 1.72
N ARG A 5 -12.16 -13.96 2.74
CA ARG A 5 -12.65 -13.39 4.02
C ARG A 5 -13.71 -12.29 3.83
N ASN A 6 -14.53 -12.39 2.80
CA ASN A 6 -15.55 -11.44 2.36
C ASN A 6 -15.01 -10.03 2.02
N GLN A 7 -13.78 -9.93 1.51
CA GLN A 7 -13.16 -8.66 1.15
C GLN A 7 -13.96 -7.90 0.09
N ALA A 8 -14.36 -8.52 -1.01
CA ALA A 8 -15.15 -7.86 -2.05
C ALA A 8 -16.53 -7.42 -1.53
N ALA A 9 -17.14 -8.22 -0.64
CA ALA A 9 -18.41 -7.87 -0.01
C ALA A 9 -18.24 -6.65 0.91
N ALA A 10 -17.22 -6.64 1.77
CA ALA A 10 -16.93 -5.54 2.68
C ALA A 10 -16.54 -4.25 1.93
N GLN A 11 -15.75 -4.34 0.87
CA GLN A 11 -15.42 -3.20 0.03
C GLN A 11 -16.65 -2.66 -0.71
N THR A 12 -17.52 -3.53 -1.24
CA THR A 12 -18.77 -3.10 -1.87
C THR A 12 -19.71 -2.44 -0.88
N ASP A 13 -19.87 -3.01 0.32
CA ASP A 13 -20.71 -2.41 1.36
C ASP A 13 -20.18 -1.02 1.77
N CYS A 14 -18.88 -0.88 1.99
CA CYS A 14 -18.23 0.40 2.26
C CYS A 14 -18.45 1.40 1.11
N LEU A 15 -18.25 0.99 -0.15
CA LEU A 15 -18.51 1.84 -1.31
C LEU A 15 -19.94 2.39 -1.30
N LEU A 16 -20.93 1.52 -1.04
CA LEU A 16 -22.34 1.89 -1.03
C LEU A 16 -22.69 2.82 0.14
N GLN A 17 -22.11 2.61 1.32
CA GLN A 17 -22.31 3.50 2.48
C GLN A 17 -21.81 4.92 2.20
N TYR A 18 -20.68 5.06 1.49
CA TYR A 18 -20.10 6.36 1.16
C TYR A 18 -20.55 6.92 -0.18
N LYS A 19 -21.50 6.26 -0.87
CA LYS A 19 -21.86 6.58 -2.25
C LYS A 19 -22.29 8.04 -2.45
N GLU A 20 -23.02 8.57 -1.49
CA GLU A 20 -23.54 9.94 -1.48
C GLU A 20 -22.78 10.88 -0.54
N SER A 21 -21.71 10.39 0.11
CA SER A 21 -21.00 11.11 1.19
C SER A 21 -19.53 11.42 0.86
N ALA A 22 -18.99 10.87 -0.22
CA ALA A 22 -17.59 11.05 -0.62
C ALA A 22 -17.48 11.39 -2.11
N ASN A 23 -16.56 12.28 -2.47
CA ASN A 23 -16.22 12.55 -3.86
C ASN A 23 -15.46 11.38 -4.50
N TYR A 24 -14.59 10.75 -3.72
CA TYR A 24 -13.72 9.66 -4.18
C TYR A 24 -13.63 8.58 -3.10
N VAL A 25 -13.64 7.31 -3.53
CA VAL A 25 -13.47 6.15 -2.64
C VAL A 25 -12.35 5.26 -3.18
N SER A 26 -11.44 4.83 -2.30
CA SER A 26 -10.35 3.93 -2.64
C SER A 26 -10.24 2.79 -1.64
N PHE A 27 -9.78 1.63 -2.11
CA PHE A 27 -9.54 0.44 -1.32
C PHE A 27 -8.09 0.03 -1.48
N VAL A 28 -7.26 0.41 -0.51
CA VAL A 28 -5.81 0.14 -0.50
C VAL A 28 -5.45 -0.87 0.58
N ASP A 29 -4.46 -1.72 0.31
CA ASP A 29 -3.96 -2.66 1.32
C ASP A 29 -3.03 -1.92 2.32
N LEU A 30 -2.78 -2.49 3.50
CA LEU A 30 -1.96 -1.83 4.54
C LEU A 30 -0.49 -1.63 4.14
N ASP A 31 -0.04 -2.38 3.15
CA ASP A 31 1.29 -2.34 2.55
C ASP A 31 1.32 -1.56 1.22
N ASP A 32 0.24 -0.87 0.87
CA ASP A 32 0.13 -0.02 -0.31
C ASP A 32 0.25 1.46 0.09
N VAL A 33 1.16 2.20 -0.56
CA VAL A 33 1.28 3.65 -0.40
C VAL A 33 1.15 4.32 -1.76
N LEU A 34 0.08 5.09 -1.97
CA LEU A 34 -0.06 5.96 -3.13
C LEU A 34 0.50 7.34 -2.76
N ILE A 35 1.50 7.84 -3.48
CA ILE A 35 2.05 9.18 -3.23
C ILE A 35 1.55 10.09 -4.35
N PRO A 36 0.85 11.21 -4.05
CA PRO A 36 0.47 12.16 -5.09
C PRO A 36 1.69 12.70 -5.84
N ARG A 37 1.64 12.68 -7.18
CA ARG A 37 2.70 13.18 -8.08
C ARG A 37 2.20 14.20 -9.09
N LEU A 38 0.88 14.27 -9.32
CA LEU A 38 0.25 15.24 -10.23
C LEU A 38 -0.26 16.48 -9.50
N ALA A 39 -0.39 16.41 -8.17
CA ALA A 39 -0.77 17.52 -7.31
C ALA A 39 -0.16 17.37 -5.90
N GLY A 40 -0.36 18.36 -5.03
CA GLY A 40 0.22 18.39 -3.69
C GLY A 40 -0.51 17.53 -2.64
N ASN A 41 -1.67 16.96 -2.97
CA ASN A 41 -2.44 16.09 -2.08
C ASN A 41 -3.37 15.18 -2.89
N TYR A 42 -3.96 14.17 -2.22
CA TYR A 42 -4.85 13.20 -2.86
C TYR A 42 -6.09 13.83 -3.51
N LEU A 43 -6.74 14.78 -2.82
CA LEU A 43 -7.98 15.38 -3.31
C LEU A 43 -7.74 16.11 -4.64
N ASP A 44 -6.68 16.92 -4.70
CA ASP A 44 -6.32 17.67 -5.89
C ASP A 44 -5.82 16.76 -7.02
N GLU A 45 -5.09 15.69 -6.71
CA GLU A 45 -4.65 14.73 -7.73
C GLU A 45 -5.85 14.01 -8.36
N PHE A 46 -6.79 13.54 -7.54
CA PHE A 46 -7.99 12.86 -8.02
C PHE A 46 -8.88 13.85 -8.78
N ALA A 47 -9.07 15.05 -8.26
CA ALA A 47 -9.82 16.10 -8.96
C ALA A 47 -9.19 16.45 -10.30
N HIS A 48 -7.86 16.60 -10.36
CA HIS A 48 -7.14 16.86 -11.62
C HIS A 48 -7.41 15.78 -12.66
N LEU A 49 -7.32 14.50 -12.29
CA LEU A 49 -7.54 13.39 -13.19
C LEU A 49 -9.02 13.27 -13.63
N PHE A 50 -9.97 13.28 -12.70
CA PHE A 50 -11.39 13.15 -13.03
C PHE A 50 -11.94 14.34 -13.82
N ASN A 51 -11.49 15.57 -13.54
CA ASN A 51 -11.92 16.75 -14.30
C ASN A 51 -11.34 16.78 -15.73
N SER A 52 -10.17 16.18 -15.93
CA SER A 52 -9.54 16.08 -17.25
C SER A 52 -10.18 15.00 -18.14
N MET A 53 -10.93 14.07 -17.54
CA MET A 53 -11.52 12.92 -18.22
C MET A 53 -12.96 12.67 -17.73
N PRO A 54 -13.96 13.40 -18.26
CA PRO A 54 -15.31 13.44 -17.69
C PRO A 54 -16.08 12.10 -17.73
N ASN A 55 -15.64 11.15 -18.57
CA ASN A 55 -16.27 9.84 -18.72
C ASN A 55 -15.54 8.73 -17.96
N VAL A 56 -14.78 9.03 -16.92
CA VAL A 56 -14.06 8.02 -16.12
C VAL A 56 -14.84 7.69 -14.85
N ALA A 57 -15.20 6.42 -14.66
CA ALA A 57 -15.85 5.94 -13.43
C ALA A 57 -14.83 5.69 -12.31
N TYR A 58 -13.63 5.22 -12.66
CA TYR A 58 -12.55 5.03 -11.72
C TYR A 58 -11.18 5.12 -12.38
N ILE A 59 -10.23 5.58 -11.58
CA ILE A 59 -8.82 5.62 -11.89
C ILE A 59 -8.18 4.37 -11.30
N HIS A 60 -7.32 3.71 -12.06
CA HIS A 60 -6.60 2.51 -11.65
C HIS A 60 -5.11 2.78 -11.65
N TYR A 61 -4.47 2.55 -10.50
CA TYR A 61 -3.03 2.67 -10.32
C TYR A 61 -2.44 1.28 -10.15
N ALA A 62 -1.48 0.90 -10.99
CA ALA A 62 -0.75 -0.35 -10.81
C ALA A 62 0.02 -0.35 -9.47
N LYS A 63 0.32 -1.55 -8.96
CA LYS A 63 1.18 -1.72 -7.79
C LYS A 63 2.58 -2.03 -8.26
N GLU A 64 3.56 -1.30 -7.74
CA GLU A 64 4.97 -1.50 -8.03
C GLU A 64 5.67 -2.08 -6.80
N ASN A 65 6.20 -3.29 -6.95
CA ASN A 65 6.87 -3.98 -5.87
C ASN A 65 8.15 -3.24 -5.50
N VAL A 66 8.28 -2.93 -4.21
CA VAL A 66 9.51 -2.44 -3.64
C VAL A 66 10.04 -3.39 -2.56
N ARG A 67 11.36 -3.40 -2.45
CA ARG A 67 12.07 -3.94 -1.30
C ARG A 67 12.60 -2.83 -0.43
N LEU A 68 12.63 -3.08 0.87
CA LEU A 68 13.11 -2.13 1.87
C LEU A 68 13.70 -2.87 3.06
N LYS A 69 14.55 -2.19 3.82
CA LYS A 69 15.12 -2.70 5.06
C LYS A 69 14.46 -2.02 6.24
N THR A 70 14.20 -2.76 7.30
CA THR A 70 13.70 -2.20 8.56
C THR A 70 14.36 -2.87 9.75
N ALA A 71 14.31 -2.21 10.91
CA ALA A 71 14.94 -2.72 12.10
C ALA A 71 14.32 -4.05 12.54
N LYS A 72 15.15 -5.06 12.79
CA LYS A 72 14.68 -6.33 13.38
C LYS A 72 14.15 -6.15 14.80
N ASN A 73 14.71 -5.21 15.55
CA ASN A 73 14.27 -4.91 16.91
C ASN A 73 13.36 -3.68 16.87
N PRO A 74 12.13 -3.75 17.39
CA PRO A 74 11.21 -2.61 17.39
C PRO A 74 11.80 -1.35 18.02
N GLY A 75 12.55 -1.47 19.12
CA GLY A 75 13.21 -0.34 19.78
C GLY A 75 14.27 0.40 18.95
N SER A 76 14.64 -0.14 17.78
CA SER A 76 15.57 0.50 16.83
C SER A 76 14.88 0.91 15.53
N PHE A 77 13.55 0.78 15.44
CA PHE A 77 12.79 1.15 14.26
C PHE A 77 12.86 2.66 14.01
N SER A 78 13.08 3.02 12.74
CA SER A 78 13.09 4.39 12.25
C SER A 78 12.41 4.41 10.89
N LEU A 79 11.36 5.22 10.74
CA LEU A 79 10.72 5.46 9.44
C LEU A 79 11.73 6.05 8.45
N LYS A 80 12.57 6.98 8.91
CA LYS A 80 13.62 7.61 8.09
C LYS A 80 14.54 6.56 7.47
N GLN A 81 15.06 5.65 8.28
CA GLN A 81 15.93 4.58 7.78
C GLN A 81 15.18 3.63 6.85
N MET A 82 13.94 3.27 7.21
CA MET A 82 13.12 2.36 6.42
C MET A 82 12.84 2.92 5.02
N LEU A 83 12.29 4.14 4.95
CA LEU A 83 11.93 4.83 3.71
C LEU A 83 13.17 5.11 2.85
N GLY A 84 14.31 5.48 3.46
CA GLY A 84 15.56 5.73 2.75
C GLY A 84 16.18 4.50 2.08
N THR A 85 15.68 3.29 2.36
CA THR A 85 16.17 2.04 1.76
C THR A 85 15.22 1.45 0.71
N ILE A 86 14.13 2.16 0.38
CA ILE A 86 13.17 1.71 -0.63
C ILE A 86 13.88 1.58 -1.99
N GLN A 87 13.68 0.43 -2.62
CA GLN A 87 14.18 0.14 -3.96
C GLN A 87 13.08 -0.57 -4.77
N PHE A 88 12.76 -0.01 -5.93
CA PHE A 88 11.85 -0.64 -6.88
C PHE A 88 12.46 -1.90 -7.48
N GLU A 89 11.66 -2.96 -7.52
CA GLU A 89 12.04 -4.25 -8.12
C GLU A 89 11.68 -4.35 -9.60
N ARG A 90 10.96 -3.34 -10.12
CA ARG A 90 10.44 -3.27 -11.50
C ARG A 90 9.56 -4.48 -11.85
N VAL A 91 8.72 -4.86 -10.89
CA VAL A 91 7.68 -5.87 -11.04
C VAL A 91 6.35 -5.22 -10.71
N SER A 92 5.46 -5.17 -11.70
CA SER A 92 4.11 -4.65 -11.54
C SER A 92 3.15 -5.76 -11.15
N GLU A 93 2.28 -5.49 -10.18
CA GLU A 93 1.17 -6.35 -9.80
C GLU A 93 -0.17 -5.66 -10.11
N THR A 94 -1.26 -6.44 -10.01
CA THR A 94 -2.62 -5.91 -10.16
C THR A 94 -2.85 -4.75 -9.18
N GLY A 95 -3.12 -3.58 -9.77
CA GLY A 95 -3.33 -2.33 -9.09
C GLY A 95 -4.56 -2.24 -8.18
N LYS A 96 -4.71 -1.08 -7.54
CA LYS A 96 -5.94 -0.65 -6.83
C LYS A 96 -6.56 0.55 -7.53
N LEU A 97 -7.71 0.97 -7.04
CA LEU A 97 -8.53 1.98 -7.68
C LEU A 97 -8.81 3.19 -6.79
N VAL A 98 -9.17 4.28 -7.45
CA VAL A 98 -9.90 5.42 -6.87
C VAL A 98 -11.15 5.60 -7.71
N ALA A 99 -12.33 5.38 -7.13
CA ALA A 99 -13.61 5.47 -7.82
C ALA A 99 -14.29 6.80 -7.53
N ASP A 100 -14.96 7.36 -8.53
CA ASP A 100 -16.08 8.24 -8.31
C ASP A 100 -17.30 7.35 -7.97
N PRO A 101 -17.79 7.40 -6.73
CA PRO A 101 -18.76 6.42 -6.27
C PRO A 101 -20.13 6.57 -6.95
N ARG A 102 -20.42 7.69 -7.62
CA ARG A 102 -21.66 7.88 -8.38
C ARG A 102 -21.80 6.87 -9.52
N TYR A 103 -20.67 6.49 -10.13
CA TYR A 103 -20.62 5.67 -11.35
C TYR A 103 -20.29 4.19 -11.10
N VAL A 104 -20.08 3.81 -9.84
CA VAL A 104 -19.74 2.44 -9.44
C VAL A 104 -20.75 1.94 -8.40
N ASN A 105 -21.37 0.78 -8.64
CA ASN A 105 -22.38 0.19 -7.75
C ASN A 105 -21.89 -1.05 -7.00
N ALA A 106 -20.76 -1.61 -7.40
CA ALA A 106 -20.11 -2.72 -6.73
C ALA A 106 -18.62 -2.73 -7.11
N THR A 107 -17.79 -3.30 -6.25
CA THR A 107 -16.37 -3.51 -6.53
C THR A 107 -15.95 -4.94 -6.26
N TRP A 108 -14.79 -5.32 -6.79
CA TRP A 108 -14.07 -6.53 -6.41
C TRP A 108 -12.76 -6.17 -5.69
N ILE A 109 -12.01 -7.18 -5.26
CA ILE A 109 -10.76 -7.08 -4.48
C ILE A 109 -9.75 -6.05 -5.04
N HIS A 110 -9.69 -5.93 -6.37
CA HIS A 110 -8.78 -5.02 -7.07
C HIS A 110 -9.50 -3.88 -7.80
N PHE A 111 -10.62 -4.17 -8.48
CA PHE A 111 -11.41 -3.20 -9.23
C PHE A 111 -12.83 -3.71 -9.57
N PRO A 112 -13.80 -2.81 -9.88
CA PRO A 112 -15.13 -3.16 -10.33
C PRO A 112 -15.13 -4.01 -11.60
N LEU A 113 -15.96 -5.06 -11.59
CA LEU A 113 -16.24 -5.86 -12.78
C LEU A 113 -17.23 -5.19 -13.74
N ALA A 114 -18.02 -4.24 -13.23
CA ALA A 114 -19.00 -3.49 -14.00
C ALA A 114 -19.00 -2.02 -13.56
N ILE A 115 -19.18 -1.13 -14.53
CA ILE A 115 -19.31 0.32 -14.34
C ILE A 115 -20.56 0.80 -15.08
N MET A 116 -21.03 2.01 -14.76
CA MET A 116 -22.18 2.61 -15.45
C MET A 116 -21.92 2.75 -16.96
N ASN A 117 -22.95 2.55 -17.77
CA ASN A 117 -22.87 2.69 -19.23
C ASN A 117 -22.35 4.07 -19.64
N GLY A 118 -21.44 4.11 -20.62
CA GLY A 118 -20.82 5.34 -21.10
C GLY A 118 -19.63 5.82 -20.25
N MET A 119 -19.32 5.13 -19.15
CA MET A 119 -18.14 5.39 -18.33
C MET A 119 -17.02 4.41 -18.65
N GLU A 120 -15.79 4.81 -18.31
CA GLU A 120 -14.57 4.08 -18.60
C GLU A 120 -13.67 3.94 -17.37
N ARG A 121 -12.72 2.99 -17.45
CA ARG A 121 -11.58 2.89 -16.54
C ARG A 121 -10.43 3.68 -17.14
N TYR A 122 -9.83 4.56 -16.34
CA TYR A 122 -8.54 5.15 -16.69
C TYR A 122 -7.41 4.42 -15.96
N VAL A 123 -6.40 3.94 -16.70
CA VAL A 123 -5.19 3.35 -16.10
C VAL A 123 -4.10 4.39 -16.12
N VAL A 124 -3.59 4.76 -14.93
CA VAL A 124 -2.49 5.71 -14.82
C VAL A 124 -1.21 5.03 -15.32
N PRO A 125 -0.49 5.61 -16.28
CA PRO A 125 0.80 5.08 -16.71
C PRO A 125 1.80 5.03 -15.55
N ASN A 126 2.54 3.93 -15.43
CA ASN A 126 3.46 3.71 -14.30
C ASN A 126 4.55 4.80 -14.20
N ASN A 127 5.05 5.34 -15.32
CA ASN A 127 5.99 6.47 -15.33
C ASN A 127 5.39 7.76 -14.73
N VAL A 128 4.06 7.91 -14.81
CA VAL A 128 3.34 9.07 -14.25
C VAL A 128 3.12 8.87 -12.76
N ASN A 129 2.37 7.83 -12.37
CA ASN A 129 2.18 7.47 -10.96
C ASN A 129 1.77 6.00 -10.81
N ALA A 130 2.12 5.42 -9.66
CA ALA A 130 1.82 4.03 -9.29
C ALA A 130 1.86 3.88 -7.77
N ILE A 131 1.15 2.88 -7.26
CA ILE A 131 1.19 2.53 -5.84
C ILE A 131 2.55 1.93 -5.52
N THR A 132 3.20 2.45 -4.48
CA THR A 132 4.41 1.87 -3.91
C THR A 132 4.01 0.72 -2.99
N HIS A 133 4.12 -0.51 -3.49
CA HIS A 133 3.73 -1.72 -2.75
C HIS A 133 4.92 -2.25 -1.95
N LEU A 134 4.86 -2.14 -0.62
CA LEU A 134 5.92 -2.49 0.34
C LEU A 134 6.10 -4.00 0.51
N LYS A 135 6.30 -4.70 -0.62
CA LYS A 135 6.24 -6.16 -0.75
C LYS A 135 7.30 -6.89 0.08
N HIS A 136 8.55 -6.49 -0.08
CA HIS A 136 9.68 -7.24 0.46
C HIS A 136 10.38 -6.43 1.58
N MET A 137 9.88 -6.61 2.80
CA MET A 137 10.52 -6.05 3.99
C MET A 137 11.60 -6.99 4.55
N ILE A 138 12.84 -6.52 4.58
CA ILE A 138 13.99 -7.25 5.11
C ILE A 138 14.28 -6.75 6.53
N LEU A 139 14.14 -7.64 7.53
CA LEU A 139 14.46 -7.33 8.93
C LEU A 139 15.99 -7.36 9.13
N ASP A 140 16.61 -6.19 9.24
CA ASP A 140 18.06 -6.03 9.40
C ASP A 140 18.44 -5.87 10.89
N VAL A 141 19.44 -6.64 11.31
CA VAL A 141 20.01 -6.58 12.68
C VAL A 141 20.86 -5.31 12.85
N GLN A 142 21.39 -4.76 11.75
CA GLN A 142 22.33 -3.64 11.76
C GLN A 142 21.68 -2.29 11.43
N SER A 143 20.35 -2.12 11.42
CA SER A 143 19.76 -0.82 11.06
C SER A 143 20.24 0.31 11.99
N SER A 144 20.63 0.01 13.24
CA SER A 144 21.30 0.98 14.14
C SER A 144 22.68 1.46 13.68
N ARG A 145 23.29 0.84 12.65
CA ARG A 145 24.58 1.21 12.03
C ARG A 145 24.45 1.76 10.61
N LEU A 146 23.25 1.86 10.06
CA LEU A 146 23.05 2.67 8.85
C LEU A 146 23.39 4.10 9.24
N THR A 147 24.51 4.59 8.72
CA THR A 147 25.02 5.95 8.93
C THR A 147 23.89 6.98 8.80
N ASP A 148 23.90 8.03 9.62
CA ASP A 148 22.89 9.13 9.64
C ASP A 148 22.63 9.82 8.28
N LEU A 149 23.46 9.52 7.26
CA LEU A 149 23.30 9.95 5.88
C LEU A 149 22.03 9.33 5.29
N LEU A 150 20.98 10.15 5.25
CA LEU A 150 19.71 9.83 4.62
C LEU A 150 19.89 9.71 3.10
N THR A 151 19.64 8.52 2.58
CA THR A 151 19.44 8.30 1.13
C THR A 151 18.01 8.64 0.76
N VAL A 152 17.82 9.42 -0.30
CA VAL A 152 16.50 9.73 -0.84
C VAL A 152 16.15 8.68 -1.90
N PRO A 153 15.05 7.91 -1.73
CA PRO A 153 14.66 6.90 -2.70
C PRO A 153 14.21 7.57 -4.01
N THR A 154 14.57 6.98 -5.15
CA THR A 154 14.14 7.44 -6.49
C THR A 154 12.87 6.73 -6.91
N TYR A 155 11.95 7.46 -7.55
CA TYR A 155 10.79 6.87 -8.20
C TYR A 155 11.21 6.18 -9.50
N ASN A 156 11.25 4.84 -9.49
CA ASN A 156 11.75 4.05 -10.61
C ASN A 156 10.89 2.79 -10.87
N PRO A 157 9.62 2.98 -11.26
CA PRO A 157 8.70 1.88 -11.52
C PRO A 157 9.08 1.08 -12.78
N SER A 158 8.38 -0.03 -13.00
CA SER A 158 8.40 -0.77 -14.26
C SER A 158 7.71 0.06 -15.35
N SER A 159 8.51 0.55 -16.29
CA SER A 159 8.07 1.31 -17.47
C SER A 159 9.13 1.21 -18.57
N ASP A 160 8.67 1.23 -19.82
CA ASP A 160 9.50 1.29 -21.03
C ASP A 160 9.99 2.71 -21.35
N GLU A 161 9.46 3.73 -20.65
CA GLU A 161 9.85 5.12 -20.83
C GLU A 161 11.12 5.49 -20.06
N ILE A 162 11.67 6.68 -20.38
CA ILE A 162 12.91 7.19 -19.79
C ILE A 162 12.77 7.30 -18.27
N LYS A 163 13.75 6.75 -17.55
CA LYS A 163 13.82 6.83 -16.09
C LYS A 163 13.84 8.29 -15.64
N THR A 164 12.94 8.63 -14.74
CA THR A 164 13.00 9.90 -14.02
C THR A 164 13.93 9.74 -12.82
N ASP A 165 14.91 10.62 -12.66
CA ASP A 165 15.69 10.72 -11.41
C ASP A 165 14.90 11.46 -10.30
N ALA A 166 13.58 11.58 -10.46
CA ALA A 166 12.71 12.23 -9.50
C ALA A 166 12.67 11.43 -8.19
N PRO A 167 12.70 12.11 -7.03
CA PRO A 167 12.56 11.43 -5.75
C PRO A 167 11.17 10.77 -5.64
N LEU A 168 11.12 9.61 -4.99
CA LEU A 168 9.87 8.98 -4.56
C LEU A 168 9.22 9.79 -3.43
N LEU A 169 10.04 10.21 -2.47
CA LEU A 169 9.72 11.14 -1.39
C LEU A 169 10.88 12.12 -1.27
N THR A 170 10.61 13.38 -0.98
CA THR A 170 11.69 14.34 -0.74
C THR A 170 12.37 14.07 0.60
N LYS A 171 13.55 14.65 0.80
CA LYS A 171 14.22 14.62 2.10
C LYS A 171 13.35 15.20 3.22
N LEU A 172 12.62 16.28 2.92
CA LEU A 172 11.74 16.95 3.86
C LEU A 172 10.59 16.03 4.26
N ASP A 173 9.93 15.37 3.30
CA ASP A 173 8.83 14.44 3.57
C ASP A 173 9.26 13.31 4.52
N ILE A 174 10.44 12.75 4.29
CA ILE A 174 10.98 11.66 5.13
C ILE A 174 11.27 12.16 6.56
N GLU A 175 11.81 13.37 6.70
CA GLU A 175 12.07 13.98 8.00
C GLU A 175 10.78 14.31 8.75
N GLU A 176 9.76 14.84 8.07
CA GLU A 176 8.43 15.12 8.64
C GLU A 176 7.74 13.83 9.10
N LEU A 177 7.71 12.78 8.27
CA LEU A 177 7.14 11.48 8.64
C LEU A 177 7.85 10.87 9.85
N GLN A 178 9.18 10.96 9.91
CA GLN A 178 9.96 10.49 11.05
C GLN A 178 9.65 11.30 12.32
N ASN A 179 9.54 12.62 12.18
CA ASN A 179 9.19 13.50 13.29
C ASN A 179 7.79 13.18 13.81
N ASP A 180 6.80 12.97 12.94
CA ASP A 180 5.44 12.60 13.34
C ASP A 180 5.39 11.26 14.08
N PHE A 181 6.20 10.29 13.65
CA PHE A 181 6.27 9.00 14.32
C PHE A 181 6.95 9.06 15.69
N GLU A 182 8.07 9.77 15.82
CA GLU A 182 8.90 9.80 17.05
C GLU A 182 8.53 10.91 18.05
N SER A 183 7.93 12.02 17.60
CA SER A 183 8.33 13.37 18.02
C SER A 183 8.79 13.50 19.48
N LYS A 184 10.11 13.63 19.58
CA LYS A 184 10.80 14.58 20.46
C LYS A 184 10.63 15.98 19.85
N ILE A 185 10.25 16.96 20.67
CA ILE A 185 10.08 18.37 20.30
C ILE A 185 11.36 18.91 19.65
N ILE A 186 11.25 19.47 18.45
CA ILE A 186 12.08 20.62 18.05
C ILE A 186 11.19 21.85 18.08
N PHE A 187 11.69 22.84 18.79
CA PHE A 187 11.06 24.11 19.15
C PHE A 187 10.56 24.87 17.92
N PHE A 188 9.25 24.84 17.62
CA PHE A 188 8.59 26.04 17.08
C PHE A 188 7.14 26.10 17.55
N LYS A 189 6.80 27.32 17.93
CA LYS A 189 5.65 27.73 18.72
C LYS A 189 4.37 27.69 17.88
N VAL A 190 3.27 27.31 18.54
CA VAL A 190 1.86 27.52 18.17
C VAL A 190 1.30 26.58 17.09
N VAL A 191 0.59 25.52 17.51
CA VAL A 191 -0.85 25.25 17.24
C VAL A 191 -1.17 23.80 17.69
N LYS A 192 -2.14 23.68 18.62
CA LYS A 192 -2.90 22.49 19.13
C LYS A 192 -2.22 21.46 20.08
N PRO A 193 -2.71 21.33 21.34
CA PRO A 193 -2.17 20.41 22.35
C PRO A 193 -2.91 19.05 22.43
N HIS A 194 -3.26 18.41 21.31
CA HIS A 194 -4.04 17.16 21.33
C HIS A 194 -3.67 16.14 20.23
N VAL A 195 -2.39 15.96 19.91
CA VAL A 195 -1.94 14.77 19.14
C VAL A 195 -1.17 13.85 20.08
N SER A 196 -1.82 12.76 20.46
CA SER A 196 -1.17 11.66 21.18
C SER A 196 -0.25 10.91 20.22
N ARG A 197 1.01 11.37 20.19
CA ARG A 197 2.30 10.69 19.86
C ARG A 197 2.20 9.21 19.43
N MET A 198 2.39 8.85 18.16
CA MET A 198 2.22 7.44 17.70
C MET A 198 3.07 6.44 18.48
N ALA A 199 4.40 6.58 18.54
CA ALA A 199 5.26 5.64 19.26
C ALA A 199 5.04 5.64 20.80
N ARG A 200 4.42 6.70 21.35
CA ARG A 200 4.14 6.83 22.80
C ARG A 200 2.68 6.64 23.17
N LEU A 201 1.80 6.35 22.20
CA LEU A 201 0.44 5.94 22.48
C LEU A 201 0.51 4.70 23.37
N PRO A 202 -0.21 4.64 24.51
CA PRO A 202 -0.14 3.49 25.41
C PRO A 202 -0.37 2.15 24.70
N GLU A 203 -1.28 2.13 23.73
CA GLU A 203 -1.59 0.97 22.89
C GLU A 203 -0.38 0.55 22.05
N VAL A 204 0.27 1.52 21.39
CA VAL A 204 1.46 1.28 20.56
C VAL A 204 2.64 0.88 21.44
N ALA A 205 2.95 1.63 22.48
CA ALA A 205 4.05 1.34 23.40
C ALA A 205 3.92 -0.06 24.06
N ARG A 206 2.68 -0.53 24.27
CA ARG A 206 2.41 -1.88 24.79
C ARG A 206 2.61 -2.99 23.76
N VAL A 207 2.28 -2.74 22.50
CA VAL A 207 2.32 -3.73 21.41
C VAL A 207 3.69 -3.76 20.74
N PHE A 208 4.32 -2.60 20.55
CA PHE A 208 5.53 -2.42 19.76
C PHE A 208 6.69 -3.32 20.19
N PRO A 209 7.03 -3.46 21.50
CA PRO A 209 8.09 -4.37 21.92
C PRO A 209 7.79 -5.85 21.70
N LYS A 210 6.52 -6.20 21.48
CA LYS A 210 6.03 -7.57 21.28
C LYS A 210 5.94 -7.96 19.80
N LEU A 211 6.23 -7.04 18.88
CA LEU A 211 6.20 -7.33 17.46
C LEU A 211 7.21 -8.43 17.09
N PRO A 212 6.86 -9.31 16.14
CA PRO A 212 7.71 -10.43 15.75
C PRO A 212 9.00 -9.93 15.10
N LYS A 213 10.12 -10.59 15.44
CA LYS A 213 11.46 -10.28 14.89
C LYS A 213 11.82 -11.13 13.67
N ARG A 214 10.88 -11.93 13.17
CA ARG A 214 10.99 -12.77 11.98
C ARG A 214 9.60 -13.08 11.44
N PHE A 215 9.50 -13.26 10.13
CA PHE A 215 8.26 -13.67 9.47
C PHE A 215 8.14 -15.19 9.38
N SER A 216 7.91 -15.88 10.51
CA SER A 216 7.96 -17.35 10.59
C SER A 216 7.03 -18.08 9.60
N TYR A 217 5.89 -17.47 9.27
CA TYR A 217 4.83 -18.12 8.50
C TYR A 217 4.60 -17.47 7.13
N LEU A 218 5.23 -16.32 6.84
CA LEU A 218 4.94 -15.54 5.65
C LEU A 218 5.21 -16.32 4.37
N GLU A 219 6.34 -17.03 4.30
CA GLU A 219 6.71 -17.84 3.13
C GLU A 219 5.74 -19.01 2.93
N ALA A 220 5.42 -19.74 4.00
CA ALA A 220 4.48 -20.86 3.95
C ALA A 220 3.07 -20.42 3.52
N ILE A 221 2.60 -19.30 4.07
CA ILE A 221 1.31 -18.69 3.71
C ILE A 221 1.34 -18.26 2.24
N SER A 222 2.37 -17.53 1.81
CA SER A 222 2.50 -17.03 0.43
C SER A 222 2.51 -18.18 -0.58
N ARG A 223 3.26 -19.25 -0.31
CA ARG A 223 3.28 -20.46 -1.14
C ARG A 223 1.91 -21.13 -1.21
N CYS A 224 1.21 -21.24 -0.08
CA CYS A 224 -0.14 -21.81 -0.08
C CYS A 224 -1.12 -21.00 -0.94
N TYR A 225 -1.10 -19.67 -0.84
CA TYR A 225 -1.94 -18.81 -1.68
C TYR A 225 -1.57 -18.95 -3.17
N GLU A 226 -0.29 -19.05 -3.48
CA GLU A 226 0.19 -19.30 -4.84
C GLU A 226 -0.35 -20.63 -5.37
N ASP A 227 -0.25 -21.69 -4.57
CA ASP A 227 -0.60 -23.06 -4.98
C ASP A 227 -2.09 -23.37 -5.05
N THR A 228 -2.92 -22.57 -4.38
CA THR A 228 -4.36 -22.79 -4.30
C THR A 228 -5.14 -21.79 -5.13
N TYR A 229 -4.58 -20.61 -5.40
CA TYR A 229 -5.29 -19.52 -6.05
C TYR A 229 -4.48 -18.81 -7.13
N TYR A 230 -3.40 -18.10 -6.79
CA TYR A 230 -2.81 -17.10 -7.69
C TYR A 230 -2.33 -17.72 -9.01
N LYS A 231 -1.66 -18.87 -8.99
CA LYS A 231 -1.20 -19.54 -10.21
C LYS A 231 -2.31 -19.94 -11.17
N PHE A 232 -3.52 -20.20 -10.65
CA PHE A 232 -4.68 -20.57 -11.46
C PHE A 232 -5.42 -19.34 -11.94
N HIS A 233 -5.57 -18.34 -11.06
CA HIS A 233 -6.20 -17.06 -11.39
C HIS A 233 -5.44 -16.36 -12.53
N TYR A 234 -4.12 -16.21 -12.39
CA TYR A 234 -3.29 -15.53 -13.40
C TYR A 234 -3.12 -16.32 -14.69
N SER A 235 -3.34 -17.63 -14.68
CA SER A 235 -3.33 -18.46 -15.89
C SER A 235 -4.72 -18.63 -16.53
N GLY A 236 -5.75 -17.92 -16.04
CA GLY A 236 -7.14 -18.06 -16.52
C GLY A 236 -7.82 -19.40 -16.20
N ARG A 237 -7.20 -20.25 -15.37
CA ARG A 237 -7.71 -21.58 -14.99
C ARG A 237 -8.64 -21.49 -13.78
N VAL A 238 -9.65 -20.62 -13.88
CA VAL A 238 -10.53 -20.26 -12.75
C VAL A 238 -11.26 -21.48 -12.17
N ASN A 239 -11.61 -22.46 -13.00
CA ASN A 239 -12.29 -23.70 -12.57
C ASN A 239 -11.41 -24.63 -11.72
N GLU A 240 -10.08 -24.46 -11.75
CA GLU A 240 -9.12 -25.23 -10.95
C GLU A 240 -8.82 -24.59 -9.60
N ILE A 241 -9.36 -23.39 -9.34
CA ILE A 241 -9.24 -22.71 -8.06
C ILE A 241 -9.93 -23.54 -6.99
N LYS A 242 -9.14 -24.01 -6.01
CA LYS A 242 -9.67 -24.70 -4.83
C LYS A 242 -10.19 -23.61 -3.89
N CYS A 243 -11.51 -23.40 -3.87
CA CYS A 243 -12.27 -22.39 -3.11
C CYS A 243 -11.62 -21.85 -1.81
N PRO A 244 -11.82 -20.55 -1.50
CA PRO A 244 -10.77 -19.60 -1.17
C PRO A 244 -10.78 -19.24 0.31
N GLY A 245 -9.96 -19.93 1.10
CA GLY A 245 -9.68 -19.51 2.45
C GLY A 245 -8.26 -19.93 2.83
N PRO A 246 -7.47 -19.08 3.51
CA PRO A 246 -6.24 -19.51 4.15
C PRO A 246 -6.49 -20.60 5.19
N ASP A 247 -7.75 -20.85 5.55
CA ASP A 247 -8.24 -21.91 6.41
C ASP A 247 -7.86 -23.32 5.89
N ARG A 248 -7.54 -23.46 4.60
CA ARG A 248 -6.98 -24.69 4.01
C ARG A 248 -5.46 -24.73 3.96
N CYS A 249 -4.78 -23.62 4.28
CA CYS A 249 -3.34 -23.58 4.42
C CYS A 249 -2.96 -24.24 5.75
N VAL A 250 -2.64 -25.54 5.68
CA VAL A 250 -2.08 -26.25 6.82
C VAL A 250 -0.65 -25.78 7.02
N VAL A 251 -0.47 -24.75 7.85
CA VAL A 251 0.85 -24.34 8.33
C VAL A 251 1.23 -25.30 9.46
N GLY A 252 1.69 -26.49 9.08
CA GLY A 252 2.06 -27.54 10.04
C GLY A 252 3.22 -27.09 10.93
N PHE A 253 3.04 -27.22 12.24
CA PHE A 253 4.11 -27.08 13.23
C PHE A 253 5.09 -28.26 13.08
N TYR A 254 6.07 -28.15 12.20
CA TYR A 254 7.30 -28.92 12.35
C TYR A 254 8.26 -28.09 13.22
N PHE A 255 8.04 -28.12 14.53
CA PHE A 255 9.09 -27.83 15.50
C PHE A 255 9.93 -29.10 15.63
N PHE A 256 11.19 -29.04 15.18
CA PHE A 256 12.30 -29.79 15.75
C PHE A 256 13.29 -28.78 16.31
#